data_AF-A0A7C4URR8-F1
#
_entry.id   AF-A0A7C4URR8-F1
#
_cell.length_a   1.000
_cell.length_b   1.000
_cell.length_c   1.000
_cell.angle_alpha   90.00
_cell.angle_beta   90.00
_cell.angle_gamma   90.00
#
_symmetry.space_group_name_H-M   'P 1'
#
loop_
_entity.id
_entity.type
_entity.pdbx_description
1 polymer ?
#
loop_
_entity_poly.entity_id
_entity_poly.type
_entity_poly.pdbx_seq_one_letter_code
_entity_poly.pdbx_strand_id
1 'polypeptide(L)'
;FVYLGVLVWALGYISEVVADKQLRNFVTDSKNMGKIMDQGLWKYSRHPNYFGEIVMWWGIFIIVFASTKVIWSIVSPLTITYLLLFVSGIPLTEKQFADNPLWGEYKRKTNALIPWFNKK
;
A
#
# COMPACT_ATOMS: atom_id res chain seq x y z
N PHE A 1 -1.48 -21.77 -12.97
CA PHE A 1 -1.13 -20.40 -12.52
C PHE A 1 -2.31 -19.61 -11.96
N VAL A 2 -3.58 -19.96 -12.24
CA VAL A 2 -4.74 -19.23 -11.68
C VAL A 2 -4.73 -19.19 -10.15
N TYR A 3 -4.52 -20.33 -9.48
CA TYR A 3 -4.44 -20.38 -8.01
C TYR A 3 -3.33 -19.51 -7.41
N LEU A 4 -2.20 -19.37 -8.12
CA LEU A 4 -1.14 -18.45 -7.71
C LEU A 4 -1.62 -17.00 -7.77
N GLY A 5 -2.30 -16.60 -8.84
CA GLY A 5 -2.87 -15.26 -8.96
C GLY A 5 -3.94 -14.97 -7.92
N VAL A 6 -4.77 -15.95 -7.57
CA VAL A 6 -5.75 -15.85 -6.47
C VAL A 6 -5.04 -15.67 -5.12
N LEU A 7 -3.96 -16.41 -4.85
CA LEU A 7 -3.18 -16.27 -3.63
C LEU A 7 -2.52 -14.88 -3.55
N VAL A 8 -1.92 -14.42 -4.64
CA VAL A 8 -1.34 -13.06 -4.72
C VAL A 8 -2.42 -12.01 -4.46
N TRP A 9 -3.58 -12.12 -5.12
CA TRP A 9 -4.69 -11.20 -4.90
C TRP A 9 -5.18 -11.20 -3.44
N ALA A 10 -5.36 -12.39 -2.84
CA ALA A 10 -5.81 -12.51 -1.46
C ALA A 10 -4.84 -11.87 -0.46
N LEU A 11 -3.53 -12.01 -0.68
CA LEU A 11 -2.52 -11.33 0.14
C LEU A 11 -2.63 -9.80 0.03
N GLY A 12 -2.80 -9.28 -1.19
CA GLY A 12 -3.02 -7.85 -1.41
C GLY A 12 -4.27 -7.35 -0.72
N TYR A 13 -5.38 -8.07 -0.86
CA TYR A 13 -6.67 -7.75 -0.25
C TYR A 13 -6.59 -7.72 1.29
N ILE A 14 -5.96 -8.72 1.89
CA ILE A 14 -5.77 -8.76 3.35
C ILE A 14 -4.92 -7.58 3.81
N SER A 15 -3.83 -7.27 3.13
CA SER A 15 -2.98 -6.10 3.44
C SER A 15 -3.78 -4.80 3.38
N GLU A 16 -4.57 -4.60 2.33
CA GLU A 16 -5.38 -3.38 2.15
C GLU A 16 -6.45 -3.23 3.23
N VAL A 17 -7.29 -4.25 3.42
CA VAL A 17 -8.39 -4.22 4.41
C VAL A 17 -7.86 -4.02 5.83
N VAL A 18 -6.77 -4.69 6.19
CA VAL A 18 -6.17 -4.54 7.52
C VAL A 18 -5.56 -3.15 7.68
N ALA A 19 -4.83 -2.65 6.68
CA ALA A 19 -4.23 -1.32 6.72
C ALA A 19 -5.28 -0.21 6.87
N ASP A 20 -6.34 -0.26 6.08
CA ASP A 20 -7.41 0.74 6.11
C ASP A 20 -8.22 0.65 7.40
N LYS A 21 -8.49 -0.56 7.90
CA LYS A 21 -9.14 -0.73 9.20
C LYS A 21 -8.29 -0.15 10.34
N GLN A 22 -6.99 -0.40 10.32
CA GLN A 22 -6.06 0.17 11.29
C GLN A 22 -6.05 1.70 11.24
N LEU A 23 -5.96 2.27 10.03
CA LEU A 23 -5.97 3.72 9.83
C LEU A 23 -7.29 4.33 10.29
N ARG A 24 -8.43 3.75 9.89
CA ARG A 24 -9.76 4.22 10.28
C ARG A 24 -9.94 4.25 11.79
N ASN A 25 -9.54 3.17 12.47
CA ASN A 25 -9.61 3.11 13.92
C ASN A 25 -8.69 4.15 14.58
N PHE A 26 -7.50 4.38 14.01
CA PHE A 26 -6.56 5.36 14.53
C PHE A 26 -7.11 6.79 14.43
N VAL A 27 -7.61 7.19 13.25
CA VAL A 27 -8.07 8.57 13.00
C VAL A 27 -9.40 8.90 13.69
N THR A 28 -10.20 7.90 14.03
CA THR A 28 -11.49 8.09 14.73
C THR A 28 -11.35 8.16 16.25
N ASP A 29 -10.22 7.74 16.81
CA ASP A 29 -9.94 7.86 18.25
C ASP A 29 -9.40 9.26 18.58
N SER A 30 -10.14 10.00 19.41
CA SER A 30 -9.79 11.35 19.85
C SER A 30 -8.45 11.41 20.60
N LYS A 31 -7.98 10.29 21.17
CA LYS A 31 -6.66 10.19 21.82
C LYS A 31 -5.50 10.27 20.83
N ASN A 32 -5.77 10.12 19.53
CA ASN A 32 -4.77 10.16 18.46
C ASN A 32 -4.76 11.48 17.69
N MET A 33 -5.56 12.47 18.09
CA MET A 33 -5.51 13.81 17.49
C MET A 33 -4.09 14.37 17.51
N GLY A 34 -3.61 14.81 16.34
CA GLY A 34 -2.26 15.35 16.16
C GLY A 34 -1.13 14.32 16.10
N LYS A 35 -1.41 13.02 16.22
CA LYS A 35 -0.40 11.95 16.12
C LYS A 35 -0.30 11.39 14.69
N ILE A 36 0.84 10.78 14.39
CA ILE A 36 1.05 10.00 13.16
C ILE A 36 0.73 8.53 13.42
N MET A 37 0.05 7.89 12.49
CA MET A 37 -0.21 6.45 12.55
C MET A 37 1.08 5.68 12.24
N ASP A 38 1.70 5.12 13.28
CA ASP A 38 2.95 4.36 13.21
C ASP A 38 2.83 2.93 13.79
N GLN A 39 1.58 2.45 13.90
CA GLN A 39 1.25 1.17 14.54
C GLN A 39 0.78 0.12 13.52
N GLY A 40 0.86 -1.16 13.88
CA GLY A 40 0.41 -2.25 13.02
C GLY A 40 1.22 -2.32 11.72
N LEU A 41 0.55 -2.40 10.57
CA LEU A 41 1.19 -2.42 9.25
C LEU A 41 1.88 -1.08 8.93
N TRP A 42 1.35 0.02 9.46
CA TRP A 42 1.89 1.36 9.28
C TRP A 42 3.27 1.53 9.93
N LYS A 43 3.63 0.67 10.89
CA LYS A 43 4.99 0.64 11.43
C LYS A 43 6.05 0.24 10.40
N TYR A 44 5.68 -0.61 9.44
CA TYR A 44 6.60 -1.25 8.50
C TYR A 44 6.56 -0.62 7.10
N SER A 45 5.44 -0.01 6.74
CA SER A 45 5.24 0.73 5.51
C SER A 45 4.40 1.98 5.77
N ARG A 46 4.74 3.09 5.11
CA ARG A 46 3.94 4.32 5.17
C ARG A 46 2.68 4.26 4.33
N HIS A 47 2.61 3.32 3.38
CA HIS A 47 1.46 3.12 2.49
C HIS A 47 1.16 1.62 2.33
N PRO A 48 0.83 0.91 3.44
CA PRO A 48 0.60 -0.53 3.39
C PRO A 48 -0.67 -0.89 2.60
N ASN A 49 -1.64 0.02 2.53
CA ASN A 49 -2.82 -0.12 1.68
C ASN A 49 -2.47 -0.03 0.19
N TYR A 50 -1.63 0.92 -0.24
CA TYR A 50 -1.18 1.00 -1.63
C TYR A 50 -0.37 -0.24 -2.04
N PHE A 51 0.40 -0.82 -1.11
CA PHE A 51 1.04 -2.10 -1.37
C PHE A 51 0.00 -3.20 -1.62
N GLY A 52 -1.04 -3.27 -0.81
CA GLY A 52 -2.17 -4.19 -1.00
C GLY A 52 -2.82 -4.03 -2.37
N GLU A 53 -3.13 -2.79 -2.75
CA GLU A 53 -3.74 -2.46 -4.04
C GLU A 53 -2.86 -2.92 -5.22
N ILE A 54 -1.57 -2.57 -5.21
CA ILE A 54 -0.62 -3.00 -6.25
C ILE A 54 -0.59 -4.53 -6.35
N VAL A 55 -0.45 -5.22 -5.22
CA VAL A 55 -0.41 -6.70 -5.17
C VAL A 55 -1.70 -7.31 -5.72
N MET A 56 -2.87 -6.75 -5.41
CA MET A 56 -4.14 -7.20 -5.99
C MET A 56 -4.15 -7.09 -7.51
N TRP A 57 -3.73 -5.96 -8.07
CA TRP A 57 -3.70 -5.78 -9.53
C TRP A 57 -2.73 -6.74 -10.23
N TRP A 58 -1.59 -7.02 -9.60
CA TRP A 58 -0.68 -8.08 -10.10
C TRP A 58 -1.31 -9.48 -10.00
N GLY A 59 -2.07 -9.77 -8.94
CA GLY A 59 -2.85 -11.01 -8.82
C GLY A 59 -3.89 -11.18 -9.93
N ILE A 60 -4.64 -10.12 -10.25
CA ILE A 60 -5.61 -10.09 -11.35
C ILE A 60 -4.92 -10.36 -12.69
N PHE A 61 -3.79 -9.71 -12.95
CA PHE A 61 -3.01 -9.96 -14.16
C PHE A 61 -2.58 -11.43 -14.28
N ILE A 62 -2.08 -12.03 -13.19
CA ILE A 62 -1.69 -13.46 -13.19
C ILE A 62 -2.89 -14.36 -13.51
N ILE A 63 -4.08 -14.08 -12.96
CA ILE A 63 -5.31 -14.84 -13.22
C ILE A 63 -5.70 -14.76 -14.71
N VAL A 64 -5.76 -13.53 -15.25
CA VAL A 64 -6.14 -13.29 -16.65
C VAL A 64 -5.14 -13.95 -17.59
N PHE A 65 -3.84 -13.68 -17.40
CA PHE A 65 -2.79 -14.24 -18.24
C PHE A 65 -2.76 -15.78 -18.17
N ALA A 66 -2.98 -16.37 -16.99
CA ALA A 66 -3.04 -17.81 -16.84
C ALA A 66 -4.17 -18.45 -17.66
N SER A 67 -5.31 -17.75 -17.80
CA SER A 67 -6.53 -18.26 -18.42
C SER A 67 -6.59 -17.97 -19.93
N THR A 68 -6.16 -16.78 -20.35
CA THR A 68 -6.37 -16.27 -21.72
C THR A 68 -5.09 -16.12 -22.52
N LYS A 69 -3.91 -16.13 -21.88
CA LYS A 69 -2.60 -15.80 -22.46
C LYS A 69 -2.49 -14.38 -23.03
N VAL A 70 -3.45 -13.50 -22.75
CA VAL A 70 -3.44 -12.10 -23.22
C VAL A 70 -2.44 -11.29 -22.40
N ILE A 71 -1.23 -11.13 -22.93
CA ILE A 71 -0.14 -10.39 -22.26
C ILE A 71 -0.45 -8.90 -22.09
N TRP A 72 -1.25 -8.31 -22.98
CA TRP A 72 -1.64 -6.90 -22.93
C TRP A 72 -2.39 -6.51 -21.63
N SER A 73 -2.93 -7.47 -20.89
CA SER A 73 -3.51 -7.23 -19.56
C SER A 73 -2.49 -6.69 -18.54
N ILE A 74 -1.17 -6.82 -18.80
CA ILE A 74 -0.10 -6.25 -17.96
C ILE A 74 -0.14 -4.72 -17.86
N VAL A 75 -0.79 -4.04 -18.82
CA VAL A 75 -0.95 -2.58 -18.79
C VAL A 75 -1.67 -2.15 -17.51
N SER A 76 -2.66 -2.92 -17.05
CA SER A 76 -3.45 -2.61 -15.86
C SER A 76 -2.61 -2.50 -14.57
N PRO A 77 -1.88 -3.53 -14.11
CA PRO A 77 -1.05 -3.41 -12.91
C PRO A 77 0.10 -2.41 -13.07
N LEU A 78 0.65 -2.23 -14.28
CA LEU A 78 1.68 -1.22 -14.53
C LEU A 78 1.13 0.20 -14.34
N THR A 79 -0.07 0.48 -14.88
CA THR A 79 -0.71 1.78 -14.72
C THR A 79 -0.98 2.09 -13.25
N ILE A 80 -1.58 1.17 -12.50
CA ILE A 80 -1.85 1.41 -11.07
C ILE A 80 -0.56 1.56 -10.27
N THR A 81 0.44 0.71 -10.52
CA THR A 81 1.76 0.82 -9.88
C THR A 81 2.37 2.20 -10.14
N TYR A 82 2.32 2.69 -11.38
CA TYR A 82 2.86 3.99 -11.75
C TYR A 82 2.10 5.14 -11.07
N LEU A 83 0.77 5.12 -11.10
CA LEU A 83 -0.05 6.16 -10.49
C LEU A 83 0.18 6.24 -8.98
N LEU A 84 0.23 5.10 -8.31
CA LEU A 84 0.43 5.05 -6.86
C LEU A 84 1.85 5.46 -6.45
N LEU A 85 2.88 5.08 -7.21
CA LEU A 85 4.27 5.40 -6.84
C LEU A 85 4.70 6.81 -7.22
N PHE A 86 4.20 7.34 -8.35
CA PHE A 86 4.81 8.52 -8.97
C PHE A 86 3.84 9.66 -9.26
N VAL A 87 2.53 9.43 -9.21
CA VAL A 87 1.53 10.45 -9.55
C VAL A 87 0.67 10.80 -8.35
N SER A 88 -0.41 10.05 -8.12
CA SER A 88 -1.48 10.43 -7.20
C SER A 88 -1.39 9.77 -5.82
N GLY A 89 -0.67 8.66 -5.67
CA GLY A 89 -0.57 7.94 -4.40
C GLY A 89 0.44 8.57 -3.43
N ILE A 90 1.63 7.97 -3.37
CA ILE A 90 2.68 8.33 -2.41
C ILE A 90 3.08 9.81 -2.53
N PRO A 91 3.40 10.38 -3.72
CA PRO A 91 3.94 11.73 -3.78
C PRO A 91 2.97 12.81 -3.26
N LEU A 92 1.69 12.72 -3.62
CA LEU A 92 0.69 13.69 -3.15
C LEU A 92 0.44 13.53 -1.65
N THR A 93 0.30 12.29 -1.18
CA THR A 93 0.04 12.02 0.24
C THR A 93 1.21 12.49 1.10
N GLU A 94 2.45 12.14 0.74
CA GLU A 94 3.62 12.58 1.52
C GLU A 94 3.81 14.11 1.48
N LYS A 95 3.40 14.78 0.41
CA LYS A 95 3.43 16.25 0.32
C LYS A 95 2.43 16.90 1.28
N GLN A 96 1.27 16.29 1.51
CA GLN A 96 0.29 16.79 2.49
C GLN A 96 0.80 16.73 3.93
N PHE A 97 1.70 15.78 4.24
CA PHE A 97 2.32 15.65 5.55
C PHE A 97 3.67 16.37 5.69
N ALA A 98 4.14 17.08 4.65
CA ALA A 98 5.47 17.69 4.63
C ALA A 98 5.70 18.69 5.77
N ASP A 99 4.66 19.43 6.16
CA ASP A 99 4.71 20.44 7.22
C ASP A 99 4.45 19.86 8.63
N ASN A 100 4.15 18.57 8.74
CA ASN A 100 3.93 17.94 10.04
C ASN A 100 5.28 17.62 10.72
N PRO A 101 5.57 18.18 11.91
CA PRO A 101 6.87 18.02 12.56
C PRO A 101 7.19 16.56 12.92
N LEU A 102 6.18 15.71 13.13
CA LEU A 102 6.35 14.29 13.44
C LEU A 102 6.59 13.42 12.20
N TRP A 103 6.23 13.93 11.00
CA TRP A 103 6.32 13.17 9.76
C TRP A 103 7.77 12.85 9.38
N GLY A 104 8.70 13.77 9.60
CA GLY A 104 10.11 13.58 9.26
C GLY A 104 10.74 12.38 9.97
N GLU A 105 10.44 12.20 11.26
CA GLU A 105 10.95 11.07 12.04
C GLU A 105 10.37 9.74 11.56
N TYR A 106 9.04 9.70 11.35
CA TYR A 106 8.36 8.53 10.83
C TYR A 106 8.85 8.15 9.42
N LYS A 107 9.02 9.13 8.54
CA LYS A 107 9.56 8.95 7.18
C LYS A 107 10.98 8.39 7.16
N ARG A 108 11.80 8.72 8.16
CA ARG A 108 13.16 8.17 8.29
C ARG A 108 13.17 6.69 8.66
N LYS A 109 12.31 6.27 9.59
CA LYS A 109 12.31 4.92 10.18
C LYS A 109 11.47 3.90 9.40
N THR A 110 10.46 4.35 8.67
CA THR A 110 9.47 3.47 8.01
C THR A 110 9.70 3.41 6.50
N ASN A 111 9.47 2.26 5.86
CA ASN A 111 9.57 2.13 4.40
C ASN A 111 8.40 2.83 3.69
N ALA A 112 8.57 3.25 2.42
CA ALA A 112 7.50 3.94 1.71
C ALA A 112 6.33 3.00 1.36
N LEU A 113 6.63 1.86 0.73
CA LEU A 113 5.61 0.96 0.17
C LEU A 113 5.71 -0.46 0.71
N ILE A 114 6.86 -1.12 0.54
CA ILE A 114 7.02 -2.54 0.90
C ILE A 114 7.04 -2.66 2.44
N PRO A 115 6.14 -3.45 3.05
CA PRO A 115 6.16 -3.71 4.49
C PRO A 115 7.39 -4.55 4.85
N TRP A 116 8.46 -3.87 5.26
CA TRP A 116 9.73 -4.50 5.60
C TRP A 116 10.27 -3.95 6.92
N PHE A 117 11.37 -4.53 7.42
CA PHE A 117 12.03 -4.07 8.63
C PHE A 117 12.36 -2.58 8.57
N ASN A 118 12.22 -1.92 9.73
CA ASN A 118 12.45 -0.50 9.87
C ASN A 118 13.89 -0.13 9.51
N LYS A 119 14.04 1.05 8.92
CA LYS A 119 15.35 1.62 8.59
C LYS A 119 16.06 2.03 9.88
N LYS A 120 17.34 1.66 10.00
CA LYS A 120 18.21 2.06 11.11
C LYS A 120 18.52 3.56 11.04
#